data_AF-A0A1I2RBS9-F1
#
_entry.id   AF-A0A1I2RBS9-F1
#
_cell.length_a   1.000
_cell.length_b   1.000
_cell.length_c   1.000
_cell.angle_alpha   90.00
_cell.angle_beta   90.00
_cell.angle_gamma   90.00
#
_symmetry.space_group_name_H-M   'P 1'
#
loop_
_entity.id
_entity.type
_entity.pdbx_description
1 polymer ?
#
loop_
_entity_poly.entity_id
_entity_poly.type
_entity_poly.pdbx_seq_one_letter_code
_entity_poly.pdbx_strand_id
1 'polypeptide(L)'
;MNNPGNKEAYYDLLGYVVSSAKELVVDPKLYGPLRLVDTASRLIGILMEEGRSDDFLVSLKDYIDENKHLVMTDEAEFIAFLNELVVKVAEFTLNNND
;
A
#
# COMPACT_ATOMS: atom_id res chain seq x y z
N MET A 1 13.66 17.52 -15.80
CA MET A 1 13.17 16.71 -16.93
C MET A 1 11.76 16.27 -16.57
N ASN A 2 10.75 16.62 -17.36
CA ASN A 2 9.40 16.07 -17.16
C ASN A 2 9.45 14.60 -17.57
N ASN A 3 9.31 13.67 -16.61
CA ASN A 3 9.28 12.24 -16.87
C ASN A 3 7.85 11.85 -17.30
N PRO A 4 7.58 11.55 -18.59
CA PRO A 4 6.27 11.12 -19.03
C PRO A 4 5.82 9.78 -18.40
N GLY A 5 6.74 9.00 -17.83
CA GLY A 5 6.44 7.71 -17.16
C GLY A 5 5.56 7.83 -15.92
N ASN A 6 5.61 8.96 -15.20
CA ASN A 6 4.84 9.09 -13.96
C ASN A 6 3.34 9.18 -14.22
N LYS A 7 2.93 9.86 -15.31
CA LYS A 7 1.51 10.11 -15.59
C LYS A 7 0.76 8.81 -15.85
N GLU A 8 1.35 7.90 -16.63
CA GLU A 8 0.77 6.57 -16.91
C GLU A 8 0.65 5.75 -15.62
N ALA A 9 1.70 5.70 -14.80
CA ALA A 9 1.68 4.98 -13.52
C ALA A 9 0.58 5.49 -12.55
N TYR A 10 0.36 6.81 -12.50
CA TYR A 10 -0.77 7.37 -11.73
C TYR A 10 -2.13 6.99 -12.32
N TYR A 11 -2.29 6.96 -13.66
CA TYR A 11 -3.54 6.48 -14.27
C TYR A 11 -3.78 5.00 -14.03
N ASP A 12 -2.75 4.17 -14.05
CA ASP A 12 -2.84 2.76 -13.72
C ASP A 12 -3.25 2.56 -12.26
N LEU A 13 -2.65 3.32 -11.33
CA LEU A 13 -3.07 3.32 -9.93
C LEU A 13 -4.52 3.77 -9.77
N LEU A 14 -4.95 4.83 -10.48
CA LEU A 14 -6.35 5.27 -10.47
C LEU A 14 -7.29 4.20 -11.02
N GLY A 15 -6.93 3.55 -12.13
CA GLY A 15 -7.69 2.44 -12.70
C GLY A 15 -7.82 1.28 -11.70
N TYR A 16 -6.74 0.94 -11.01
CA TYR A 16 -6.74 -0.05 -9.94
C TYR A 16 -7.67 0.34 -8.78
N VAL A 17 -7.57 1.57 -8.27
CA VAL A 17 -8.38 2.04 -7.14
C VAL A 17 -9.88 2.07 -7.49
N VAL A 18 -10.23 2.61 -8.66
CA VAL A 18 -11.63 2.73 -9.08
C VAL A 18 -12.26 1.38 -9.37
N SER A 19 -11.53 0.48 -10.06
CA SER A 19 -12.01 -0.89 -10.29
C SER A 19 -12.15 -1.66 -8.97
N SER A 20 -11.17 -1.56 -8.08
CA SER A 20 -11.23 -2.16 -6.75
C SER A 20 -12.45 -1.66 -5.96
N ALA A 21 -12.69 -0.34 -5.92
CA ALA A 21 -13.84 0.23 -5.23
C ALA A 21 -15.18 -0.32 -5.75
N LYS A 22 -15.30 -0.56 -7.07
CA LYS A 22 -16.48 -1.19 -7.67
C LYS A 22 -16.62 -2.65 -7.22
N GLU A 23 -15.54 -3.42 -7.18
CA GLU A 23 -15.60 -4.85 -6.79
C GLU A 23 -15.87 -5.02 -5.28
N LEU A 24 -15.46 -4.07 -4.44
CA LEU A 24 -15.74 -4.11 -2.99
C LEU A 24 -17.22 -4.07 -2.61
N VAL A 25 -18.11 -3.74 -3.55
CA VAL A 25 -19.57 -3.85 -3.36
C VAL A 25 -20.03 -5.31 -3.26
N VAL A 26 -19.29 -6.24 -3.85
CA VAL A 26 -19.65 -7.66 -3.95
C VAL A 26 -18.61 -8.60 -3.31
N ASP A 27 -17.37 -8.13 -3.13
CA ASP A 27 -16.27 -8.93 -2.56
C ASP A 27 -16.42 -9.19 -1.05
N PRO A 28 -15.72 -10.21 -0.51
CA PRO A 28 -15.60 -10.42 0.93
C PRO A 28 -15.06 -9.17 1.65
N LYS A 29 -15.53 -8.91 2.87
CA LYS A 29 -15.19 -7.70 3.65
C LYS A 29 -13.68 -7.44 3.76
N LEU A 30 -12.88 -8.50 3.94
CA LEU A 30 -11.42 -8.38 4.13
C LEU A 30 -10.66 -8.00 2.86
N TYR A 31 -11.28 -8.09 1.69
CA TYR A 31 -10.65 -7.63 0.46
C TYR A 31 -10.56 -6.11 0.43
N GLY A 32 -11.42 -5.38 1.15
CA GLY A 32 -11.29 -3.93 1.33
C GLY A 32 -9.93 -3.53 1.88
N PRO A 33 -9.58 -3.99 3.10
CA PRO A 33 -8.25 -3.79 3.67
C PRO A 33 -7.11 -4.24 2.75
N LEU A 34 -7.22 -5.40 2.09
CA LEU A 34 -6.22 -5.86 1.11
C LEU A 34 -5.98 -4.84 0.00
N ARG A 35 -7.05 -4.35 -0.64
CA ARG A 35 -6.96 -3.38 -1.75
C ARG A 35 -6.35 -2.06 -1.29
N LEU A 36 -6.63 -1.63 -0.06
CA LEU A 36 -6.04 -0.42 0.50
C LEU A 36 -4.53 -0.56 0.72
N VAL A 37 -4.06 -1.65 1.33
CA VAL A 37 -2.62 -1.85 1.52
C VAL A 37 -1.88 -2.10 0.20
N ASP A 38 -2.50 -2.80 -0.76
CA ASP A 38 -1.92 -2.97 -2.10
C ASP A 38 -1.84 -1.63 -2.86
N THR A 39 -2.85 -0.76 -2.70
CA THR A 39 -2.81 0.62 -3.23
C THR A 39 -1.65 1.40 -2.61
N ALA A 40 -1.44 1.27 -1.30
CA ALA A 40 -0.31 1.92 -0.62
C ALA A 40 1.04 1.41 -1.15
N SER A 41 1.22 0.09 -1.29
CA SER A 41 2.45 -0.49 -1.87
C SER A 41 2.71 0.01 -3.30
N ARG A 42 1.68 0.07 -4.15
CA ARG A 42 1.78 0.60 -5.52
C ARG A 42 2.16 2.07 -5.54
N LEU A 43 1.54 2.90 -4.68
CA LEU A 43 1.87 4.31 -4.56
C LEU A 43 3.34 4.50 -4.15
N ILE A 44 3.81 3.72 -3.18
CA ILE A 44 5.23 3.76 -2.77
C ILE A 44 6.14 3.37 -3.93
N GLY A 45 5.77 2.35 -4.72
CA GLY A 45 6.50 1.99 -5.94
C GLY A 45 6.65 3.15 -6.92
N ILE A 46 5.58 3.91 -7.16
CA ILE A 46 5.63 5.13 -7.99
C ILE A 46 6.59 6.16 -7.38
N LEU A 47 6.51 6.41 -6.07
CA LEU A 47 7.40 7.35 -5.39
C LEU A 47 8.88 6.91 -5.47
N MET A 48 9.16 5.62 -5.42
CA MET A 48 10.51 5.06 -5.62
C MET A 48 11.03 5.33 -7.03
N GLU A 49 10.22 5.06 -8.06
CA GLU A 49 10.56 5.35 -9.46
C GLU A 49 10.78 6.85 -9.71
N GLU A 50 10.09 7.70 -8.97
CA GLU A 50 10.27 9.16 -8.99
C GLU A 50 11.50 9.67 -8.23
N GLY A 51 12.23 8.79 -7.51
CA GLY A 51 13.34 9.18 -6.65
C GLY A 51 12.89 9.98 -5.41
N ARG A 52 11.64 9.77 -4.96
CA ARG A 52 10.99 10.46 -3.84
C ARG A 52 10.73 9.57 -2.64
N SER A 53 11.28 8.35 -2.64
CA SER A 53 11.24 7.44 -1.50
C SER A 53 12.43 7.65 -0.55
N ASP A 54 12.21 7.37 0.73
CA ASP A 54 13.25 7.18 1.73
C ASP A 54 13.33 5.70 2.16
N ASP A 55 14.30 5.37 3.02
CA ASP A 55 14.50 4.00 3.52
C ASP A 55 13.26 3.46 4.24
N PHE A 56 12.50 4.33 4.91
CA PHE A 56 11.27 3.94 5.56
C PHE A 56 10.22 3.48 4.55
N LEU A 57 9.96 4.27 3.51
CA LEU A 57 9.00 3.91 2.46
C LEU A 57 9.39 2.60 1.77
N VAL A 58 10.68 2.40 1.47
CA VAL A 58 11.18 1.13 0.90
C VAL A 58 10.86 -0.03 1.84
N SER A 59 11.22 0.07 3.11
CA SER A 59 10.96 -0.99 4.10
C SER A 59 9.47 -1.26 4.32
N LEU A 60 8.64 -0.21 4.28
CA LEU A 60 7.20 -0.30 4.46
C LEU A 60 6.54 -1.04 3.28
N LYS A 61 7.00 -0.75 2.05
CA LYS A 61 6.53 -1.44 0.86
C LYS A 61 6.85 -2.93 0.90
N ASP A 62 8.09 -3.28 1.23
CA ASP A 62 8.52 -4.68 1.32
C ASP A 62 7.68 -5.44 2.35
N TYR A 63 7.49 -4.84 3.54
CA TYR A 63 6.64 -5.42 4.58
C TYR A 63 5.18 -5.61 4.13
N ILE A 64 4.61 -4.68 3.38
CA ILE A 64 3.26 -4.86 2.80
C ILE A 64 3.23 -6.00 1.78
N ASP A 65 4.20 -6.05 0.87
CA ASP A 65 4.20 -7.04 -0.22
C ASP A 65 4.39 -8.47 0.29
N GLU A 66 5.17 -8.65 1.36
CA GLU A 66 5.36 -9.93 2.04
C GLU A 66 4.09 -10.43 2.74
N ASN A 67 3.30 -9.52 3.32
CA ASN A 67 2.21 -9.88 4.25
C ASN A 67 0.80 -9.74 3.66
N LYS A 68 0.60 -8.95 2.59
CA LYS A 68 -0.76 -8.70 2.04
C LYS A 68 -1.51 -9.95 1.62
N HIS A 69 -0.80 -11.02 1.24
CA HIS A 69 -1.40 -12.28 0.82
C HIS A 69 -1.89 -13.16 1.98
N LEU A 70 -1.59 -12.81 3.24
CA LEU A 70 -2.09 -13.51 4.43
C LEU A 70 -3.62 -13.56 4.46
N VAL A 71 -4.31 -12.56 3.90
CA VAL A 71 -5.78 -12.56 3.76
C VAL A 71 -6.36 -13.83 3.12
N MET A 72 -5.55 -14.55 2.33
CA MET A 72 -5.95 -15.78 1.64
C MET A 72 -5.66 -17.05 2.44
N THR A 73 -4.75 -16.99 3.43
CA THR A 73 -4.20 -18.16 4.12
C THR A 73 -4.44 -18.15 5.62
N ASP A 74 -4.44 -16.97 6.25
CA ASP A 74 -4.60 -16.77 7.68
C ASP A 74 -5.19 -15.37 7.97
N GLU A 75 -6.49 -15.34 8.28
CA GLU A 75 -7.20 -14.10 8.60
C GLU A 75 -6.68 -13.42 9.88
N ALA A 76 -6.28 -14.21 10.89
CA ALA A 76 -5.82 -13.65 12.16
C ALA A 76 -4.47 -12.96 11.99
N GLU A 77 -3.54 -13.62 11.28
CA GLU A 77 -2.25 -13.02 10.94
C GLU A 77 -2.40 -11.82 10.00
N PHE A 78 -3.35 -11.85 9.07
CA PHE A 78 -3.65 -10.67 8.24
C PHE A 78 -4.11 -9.48 9.08
N ILE A 79 -4.99 -9.69 10.07
CA ILE A 79 -5.43 -8.62 10.97
C ILE A 79 -4.28 -8.13 11.85
N ALA A 80 -3.42 -9.03 12.35
CA ALA A 80 -2.22 -8.66 13.12
C ALA A 80 -1.27 -7.78 12.28
N PHE A 81 -1.00 -8.19 11.04
CA PHE A 81 -0.25 -7.40 10.06
C PHE A 81 -0.82 -5.99 9.88
N LEU A 82 -2.14 -5.84 9.72
CA LEU A 82 -2.76 -4.53 9.57
C LEU A 82 -2.54 -3.64 10.81
N ASN A 83 -2.61 -4.21 12.02
CA ASN A 83 -2.34 -3.47 13.26
C ASN A 83 -0.88 -3.02 13.34
N GLU A 84 0.06 -3.91 13.01
CA GLU A 84 1.49 -3.58 12.97
C GLU A 84 1.81 -2.50 11.94
N LEU A 85 1.16 -2.53 10.78
CA LEU A 85 1.33 -1.52 9.74
C LEU A 85 0.95 -0.12 10.25
N VAL A 86 -0.15 0.00 11.00
CA VAL A 86 -0.56 1.26 11.63
C VAL A 86 0.49 1.74 12.63
N VAL A 87 1.03 0.85 13.46
CA VAL A 87 2.07 1.19 14.45
C VAL A 87 3.33 1.70 13.76
N LYS A 88 3.83 1.00 12.73
CA LYS A 88 5.04 1.39 11.98
C LYS A 88 4.93 2.81 11.40
N VAL A 89 3.78 3.14 10.79
CA VAL A 89 3.55 4.48 10.22
C VAL A 89 3.44 5.55 11.32
N ALA A 90 2.77 5.22 12.43
CA ALA A 90 2.64 6.14 13.56
C ALA A 90 4.01 6.43 14.21
N GLU A 91 4.82 5.39 14.45
CA GLU A 91 6.17 5.52 15.02
C GLU A 91 7.08 6.34 14.12
N PHE A 92 7.10 6.07 12.81
CA PHE A 92 7.85 6.90 11.86
C PHE A 92 7.41 8.36 11.94
N THR A 93 6.11 8.63 11.96
CA THR A 93 5.59 10.00 12.03
C THR A 93 6.02 10.69 13.32
N LEU A 94 5.98 10.02 14.47
CA LEU A 94 6.41 10.59 15.75
C LEU A 94 7.90 10.91 15.78
N ASN A 95 8.74 10.01 15.26
CA ASN A 95 10.20 10.14 15.29
C ASN A 95 10.78 11.14 14.26
N ASN A 96 9.97 11.58 13.28
CA ASN A 96 10.38 12.51 12.23
C ASN A 96 9.74 13.91 12.37
N ASN A 97 9.05 14.17 13.49
CA ASN A 97 8.47 15.49 13.81
C ASN A 97 9.33 16.32 14.78
N ASP A 98 10.59 15.94 15.01
CA ASP A 98 11.58 16.67 15.84
C ASP A 98 12.68 17.34 15.00
#